data_AF-A0A849RTK9-F1
#
_entry.id   AF-A0A849RTK9-F1
#
_cell.length_a   1.000
_cell.length_b   1.000
_cell.length_c   1.000
_cell.angle_alpha   90.00
_cell.angle_beta   90.00
_cell.angle_gamma   90.00
#
_symmetry.space_group_name_H-M   'P 1'
#
loop_
_entity.id
_entity.type
_entity.pdbx_description
1 polymer ?
#
loop_
_entity_poly.entity_id
_entity_poly.type
_entity_poly.pdbx_seq_one_letter_code
_entity_poly.pdbx_strand_id
1 'polypeptide(L)'
;MAFRTPTPWRSLTFLLLCLFFGGGPVPGLSLAAESDELQIEVSKKGLGKEVVITQGAKEWFMLIEVTPENTVVVRQEKDHDKYLVDESETHDRPLVPAEVDAAIADYINSVKARAKK
;
A
#
# COMPACT_ATOMS: atom_id res chain seq x y z
N MET A 1 21.15 -33.73 0.59
CA MET A 1 20.22 -33.52 -0.54
C MET A 1 18.91 -34.21 -0.19
N ALA A 2 17.88 -33.46 0.20
CA ALA A 2 16.57 -34.02 0.52
C ALA A 2 15.50 -32.97 0.22
N PHE A 3 14.71 -33.25 -0.82
CA PHE A 3 13.47 -32.55 -1.17
C PHE A 3 12.44 -32.76 -0.06
N ARG A 4 11.75 -31.69 0.36
CA ARG A 4 10.48 -31.78 1.10
C ARG A 4 9.49 -30.78 0.51
N THR A 5 8.57 -31.32 -0.26
CA THR A 5 7.33 -30.69 -0.74
C THR A 5 6.22 -30.79 0.32
N PRO A 6 5.15 -29.97 0.21
CA PRO A 6 4.33 -29.56 1.34
C PRO A 6 3.14 -30.47 1.66
N THR A 7 2.76 -30.44 2.93
CA THR A 7 1.58 -31.09 3.54
C THR A 7 0.25 -30.44 3.12
N PRO A 8 -0.78 -31.23 2.76
CA PRO A 8 -2.16 -30.77 2.62
C PRO A 8 -2.93 -31.00 3.94
N TRP A 9 -3.58 -29.97 4.50
CA TRP A 9 -4.41 -30.16 5.69
C TRP A 9 -5.72 -29.36 5.63
N ARG A 10 -6.79 -30.16 5.43
CA ARG A 10 -8.16 -29.96 5.87
C ARG A 10 -9.04 -28.94 5.15
N SER A 11 -9.69 -29.48 4.12
CA SER A 11 -11.10 -29.28 3.85
C SER A 11 -11.95 -29.34 5.13
N LEU A 12 -12.68 -28.26 5.42
CA LEU A 12 -13.91 -28.31 6.19
C LEU A 12 -15.01 -27.76 5.29
N THR A 13 -15.94 -28.65 4.98
CA THR A 13 -16.94 -28.55 3.94
C THR A 13 -18.29 -28.23 4.60
N PHE A 14 -19.01 -27.27 4.00
CA PHE A 14 -20.49 -27.18 3.91
C PHE A 14 -21.33 -26.74 5.12
N LEU A 15 -22.07 -25.64 4.92
CA LEU A 15 -23.55 -25.50 4.83
C LEU A 15 -23.84 -23.97 4.89
N LEU A 16 -24.83 -23.32 4.26
CA LEU A 16 -26.04 -23.71 3.57
C LEU A 16 -26.58 -22.43 2.86
N LEU A 17 -26.84 -22.54 1.56
CA LEU A 17 -27.98 -22.01 0.80
C LEU A 17 -28.74 -20.75 1.31
N CYS A 18 -28.65 -19.66 0.55
CA CYS A 18 -29.76 -18.72 0.34
C CYS A 18 -29.93 -18.48 -1.17
N LEU A 19 -30.87 -19.22 -1.77
CA LEU A 19 -31.46 -18.90 -3.07
C LEU A 19 -32.50 -17.79 -2.87
N PHE A 20 -32.22 -16.58 -3.35
CA PHE A 20 -33.22 -15.59 -3.73
C PHE A 20 -32.66 -14.82 -4.94
N PHE A 21 -33.10 -15.15 -6.15
CA PHE A 21 -34.17 -14.47 -6.88
C PHE A 21 -33.73 -13.14 -7.52
N GLY A 22 -33.79 -13.06 -8.85
CA GLY A 22 -33.81 -11.79 -9.57
C GLY A 22 -32.95 -11.75 -10.83
N GLY A 23 -33.48 -12.28 -11.93
CA GLY A 23 -32.95 -11.96 -13.26
C GLY A 23 -33.31 -10.54 -13.67
N GLY A 24 -32.36 -9.85 -14.29
CA GLY A 24 -32.56 -8.62 -15.05
C GLY A 24 -31.39 -8.43 -16.02
N PRO A 25 -31.63 -8.28 -17.34
CA PRO A 25 -30.58 -7.96 -18.31
C PRO A 25 -30.53 -6.45 -18.56
N VAL A 26 -29.35 -5.84 -18.50
CA VAL A 26 -28.87 -4.63 -19.23
C VAL A 26 -27.75 -3.93 -18.43
N PRO A 27 -26.93 -3.06 -19.02
CA PRO A 27 -26.05 -3.24 -20.19
C PRO A 27 -24.63 -2.73 -19.83
N GLY A 28 -23.72 -2.71 -20.81
CA GLY A 28 -22.66 -1.68 -20.82
C GLY A 28 -21.32 -2.09 -20.22
N LEU A 29 -20.38 -2.28 -21.14
CA LEU A 29 -18.95 -2.06 -20.97
C LEU A 29 -18.63 -1.01 -19.90
N SER A 30 -17.79 -1.41 -18.96
CA SER A 30 -16.66 -0.56 -18.59
C SER A 30 -15.52 -1.47 -18.17
N LEU A 31 -14.79 -2.00 -19.17
CA LEU A 31 -13.34 -2.01 -19.04
C LEU A 31 -13.01 -0.54 -18.85
N ALA A 32 -13.00 -0.09 -17.59
CA ALA A 32 -12.39 1.16 -17.25
C ALA A 32 -10.99 1.02 -17.84
N ALA A 33 -10.74 1.75 -18.92
CA ALA A 33 -9.41 2.23 -19.16
C ALA A 33 -9.07 2.94 -17.86
N GLU A 34 -8.37 2.22 -16.98
CA GLU A 34 -7.73 2.78 -15.81
C GLU A 34 -6.75 3.78 -16.41
N SER A 35 -7.23 5.00 -16.60
CA SER A 35 -6.39 6.17 -16.65
C SER A 35 -5.44 5.99 -15.47
N ASP A 36 -4.17 5.83 -15.79
CA ASP A 36 -3.06 5.60 -14.87
C ASP A 36 -2.89 6.86 -13.99
N GLU A 37 -3.90 7.12 -13.17
CA GLU A 37 -4.03 8.28 -12.31
C GLU A 37 -3.46 7.87 -10.95
N LEU A 38 -2.43 8.60 -10.53
CA LEU A 38 -1.80 8.40 -9.23
C LEU A 38 -2.83 8.55 -8.10
N GLN A 39 -3.14 7.44 -7.43
CA GLN A 39 -3.95 7.45 -6.23
C GLN A 39 -3.02 7.68 -5.04
N ILE A 40 -3.36 8.64 -4.18
CA ILE A 40 -2.54 9.00 -3.02
C ILE A 40 -3.44 8.91 -1.80
N GLU A 41 -3.14 7.95 -0.92
CA GLU A 41 -3.80 7.80 0.37
C GLU A 41 -2.84 8.23 1.47
N VAL A 42 -3.31 9.11 2.36
CA VAL A 42 -2.54 9.58 3.53
C VAL A 42 -3.35 9.27 4.78
N SER A 43 -2.79 8.41 5.63
CA SER A 43 -3.42 7.93 6.86
C SER A 43 -2.63 8.41 8.08
N LYS A 44 -3.34 8.80 9.14
CA LYS A 44 -2.68 9.16 10.41
C LYS A 44 -2.38 7.90 11.21
N LYS A 45 -1.13 7.74 11.67
CA LYS A 45 -0.71 6.59 12.50
C LYS A 45 0.01 7.09 13.75
N GLY A 46 -0.70 7.07 14.89
CA GLY A 46 -0.18 7.58 16.16
C GLY A 46 0.20 9.06 16.09
N LEU A 47 1.47 9.37 16.42
CA LEU A 47 2.07 10.71 16.28
C LEU A 47 2.67 10.97 14.89
N GLY A 48 2.74 9.93 14.04
CA GLY A 48 3.25 10.00 12.69
C GLY A 48 2.18 9.82 11.62
N LYS A 49 2.61 9.47 10.41
CA LYS A 49 1.74 9.37 9.21
C LYS A 49 2.20 8.23 8.31
N GLU A 50 1.26 7.69 7.58
CA GLU A 50 1.45 6.67 6.57
C GLU A 50 0.93 7.20 5.24
N VAL A 51 1.63 6.88 4.17
CA VAL A 51 1.30 7.28 2.80
C VAL A 51 1.45 6.09 1.90
N VAL A 52 0.40 5.82 1.13
CA VAL A 52 0.38 4.81 0.08
C VAL A 52 0.05 5.51 -1.22
N ILE A 53 0.92 5.36 -2.21
CA ILE A 53 0.71 5.90 -3.55
C ILE A 53 0.67 4.73 -4.51
N THR A 54 -0.40 4.59 -5.28
CA THR A 54 -0.56 3.52 -6.27
C THR A 54 -0.74 4.10 -7.67
N GLN A 55 -0.11 3.45 -8.64
CA GLN A 55 -0.22 3.78 -10.06
C GLN A 55 -0.09 2.48 -10.87
N GLY A 56 -1.22 1.98 -11.38
CA GLY A 56 -1.28 0.69 -12.06
C GLY A 56 -0.74 -0.44 -11.15
N ALA A 57 0.36 -1.06 -11.55
CA ALA A 57 1.02 -2.12 -10.79
C ALA A 57 2.13 -1.63 -9.83
N LYS A 58 2.39 -0.32 -9.79
CA LYS A 58 3.39 0.28 -8.91
C LYS A 58 2.75 0.78 -7.63
N GLU A 59 3.46 0.57 -6.53
CA GLU A 59 3.08 1.02 -5.20
C GLU A 59 4.29 1.64 -4.51
N TRP A 60 4.13 2.85 -3.99
CA TRP A 60 5.10 3.54 -3.15
C TRP A 60 4.51 3.73 -1.78
N PHE A 61 5.23 3.25 -0.77
CA PHE A 61 4.82 3.29 0.62
C PHE A 61 5.80 4.15 1.41
N MET A 62 5.28 5.04 2.25
CA MET A 62 6.06 5.74 3.25
C MET A 62 5.35 5.69 4.59
N LEU A 63 6.05 5.24 5.62
CA LEU A 63 5.60 5.31 7.00
C LEU A 63 6.57 6.17 7.79
N ILE A 64 6.05 7.18 8.46
CA ILE A 64 6.75 7.93 9.51
C ILE A 64 6.11 7.52 10.83
N GLU A 65 6.85 6.82 11.67
CA GLU A 65 6.46 6.49 13.03
C GLU A 65 7.23 7.37 14.01
N VAL A 66 6.50 8.25 14.70
CA VAL A 66 7.07 9.13 15.72
C VAL A 66 6.80 8.53 17.10
N THR A 67 7.84 8.28 17.87
CA THR A 67 7.78 7.93 19.28
C THR A 67 8.35 9.09 20.11
N PRO A 68 8.12 9.13 21.44
CA PRO A 68 8.78 10.12 22.29
C PRO A 68 10.31 10.03 22.30
N GLU A 69 10.86 8.86 21.95
CA GLU A 69 12.29 8.57 22.04
C GLU A 69 13.01 8.85 20.71
N ASN A 70 12.38 8.49 19.59
CA ASN A 70 13.00 8.51 18.28
C ASN A 70 11.93 8.58 17.17
N THR A 71 12.36 8.75 15.92
CA THR A 71 11.47 8.63 14.77
C THR A 71 12.00 7.58 13.81
N VAL A 72 11.12 6.76 13.27
CA VAL A 72 11.46 5.78 12.23
C VAL A 72 10.71 6.16 10.96
N VAL A 73 11.44 6.27 9.85
CA VAL A 73 10.89 6.51 8.52
C VAL A 73 11.17 5.29 7.67
N VAL A 74 10.12 4.64 7.17
CA VAL A 74 10.21 3.51 6.24
C VAL A 74 9.72 3.98 4.88
N ARG A 75 10.45 3.63 3.82
CA ARG A 75 10.11 3.93 2.43
C ARG A 75 10.23 2.63 1.64
N GLN A 76 9.16 2.23 0.97
CA GLN A 76 9.16 1.05 0.12
C GLN A 76 8.64 1.41 -1.28
N GLU A 77 9.16 0.73 -2.27
CA GLU A 77 8.67 0.78 -3.65
C GLU A 77 8.50 -0.64 -4.15
N LYS A 78 7.34 -0.92 -4.74
CA LYS A 78 6.97 -2.22 -5.26
C LYS A 78 6.44 -2.06 -6.68
N ASP A 79 6.84 -2.95 -7.56
CA ASP A 79 6.32 -3.07 -8.93
C ASP A 79 5.82 -4.52 -9.11
N HIS A 80 4.53 -4.68 -9.34
CA HIS A 80 3.84 -5.97 -9.31
C HIS A 80 4.13 -6.72 -8.00
N ASP A 81 4.75 -7.91 -8.05
CA ASP A 81 5.11 -8.70 -6.86
C ASP A 81 6.55 -8.49 -6.40
N LYS A 82 7.27 -7.52 -7.00
CA LYS A 82 8.70 -7.29 -6.74
C LYS A 82 8.91 -6.01 -5.95
N TYR A 83 9.54 -6.13 -4.79
CA TYR A 83 10.08 -5.00 -4.05
C TYR A 83 11.32 -4.44 -4.78
N LEU A 84 11.25 -3.18 -5.16
CA LEU A 84 12.33 -2.43 -5.81
C LEU A 84 13.16 -1.65 -4.79
N VAL A 85 12.49 -1.08 -3.78
CA VAL A 85 13.12 -0.30 -2.71
C VAL A 85 12.54 -0.73 -1.36
N ASP A 86 13.41 -0.86 -0.38
CA ASP A 86 13.07 -1.09 1.02
C ASP A 86 14.12 -0.38 1.89
N GLU A 87 13.80 0.84 2.29
CA GLU A 87 14.70 1.71 3.04
C GLU A 87 14.06 2.10 4.37
N SER A 88 14.85 2.01 5.44
CA SER A 88 14.45 2.47 6.77
C SER A 88 15.50 3.42 7.33
N GLU A 89 15.05 4.59 7.78
CA GLU A 89 15.85 5.64 8.39
C GLU A 89 15.38 5.86 9.83
N THR A 90 16.30 5.89 10.79
CA THR A 90 15.98 6.17 12.19
C THR A 90 16.62 7.49 12.60
N HIS A 91 15.82 8.38 13.17
CA HIS A 91 16.28 9.62 13.77
C HIS A 91 16.34 9.48 15.29
N ASP A 92 17.42 9.94 15.91
CA ASP A 92 17.64 9.92 17.37
C ASP A 92 16.75 10.91 18.16
N ARG A 93 15.79 11.56 17.48
CA ARG A 93 14.84 12.48 18.10
C ARG A 93 13.43 12.31 17.51
N PRO A 94 12.38 12.64 18.27
CA PRO A 94 11.05 12.82 17.71
C PRO A 94 11.05 13.96 16.68
N LEU A 95 10.53 13.69 15.48
CA LEU A 95 10.21 14.72 14.50
C LEU A 95 8.97 15.49 14.95
N VAL A 96 8.99 16.81 14.78
CA VAL A 96 7.79 17.62 15.07
C VAL A 96 6.76 17.43 13.94
N PRO A 97 5.45 17.63 14.20
CA PRO A 97 4.41 17.42 13.20
C PRO A 97 4.66 18.15 11.87
N ALA A 98 5.20 19.37 11.92
CA ALA A 98 5.55 20.13 10.72
C ALA A 98 6.67 19.48 9.89
N GLU A 99 7.65 18.84 10.54
CA GLU A 99 8.71 18.08 9.85
C GLU A 99 8.14 16.82 9.20
N VAL A 100 7.22 16.13 9.88
CA VAL A 100 6.49 14.97 9.34
C VAL A 100 5.71 15.37 8.09
N ASP A 101 4.92 16.44 8.17
CA ASP A 101 4.13 16.95 7.04
C ASP A 101 5.02 17.38 5.86
N ALA A 102 6.14 18.04 6.14
CA ALA A 102 7.11 18.41 5.11
C ALA A 102 7.73 17.18 4.43
N ALA A 103 8.12 16.16 5.20
CA ALA A 103 8.70 14.93 4.68
C ALA A 103 7.70 14.14 3.82
N ILE A 104 6.43 14.07 4.23
CA ILE A 104 5.36 13.47 3.43
C ILE A 104 5.15 14.23 2.13
N ALA A 105 5.08 15.57 2.18
CA ALA A 105 4.88 16.39 0.99
C ALA A 105 6.03 16.24 0.00
N ASP A 106 7.28 16.24 0.48
CA ASP A 106 8.47 16.00 -0.34
C ASP A 106 8.41 14.61 -1.00
N TYR A 107 8.08 13.57 -0.23
CA TYR A 107 7.96 12.22 -0.76
C TYR A 107 6.90 12.12 -1.86
N ILE A 108 5.70 12.64 -1.63
CA ILE A 108 4.62 12.66 -2.63
C ILE A 108 5.06 13.39 -3.90
N ASN A 109 5.74 14.53 -3.77
CA ASN A 109 6.25 15.29 -4.92
C ASN A 109 7.33 14.50 -5.67
N SER A 110 8.22 13.82 -4.96
CA SER A 110 9.25 12.96 -5.55
C SER A 110 8.63 11.80 -6.35
N VAL A 111 7.59 11.15 -5.81
CA VAL A 111 6.88 10.06 -6.49
C VAL A 111 6.12 10.59 -7.70
N LYS A 112 5.40 11.71 -7.58
CA LYS A 112 4.75 12.36 -8.73
C LYS A 112 5.73 12.71 -9.85
N ALA A 113 6.94 13.14 -9.51
CA ALA A 113 7.97 13.45 -10.49
C ALA A 113 8.52 12.19 -11.20
N ARG A 114 8.63 11.07 -10.47
CA ARG A 114 9.05 9.77 -11.02
C ARG A 114 7.96 9.12 -11.88
N ALA A 115 6.72 9.19 -11.43
CA ALA A 115 5.55 8.60 -12.08
C ALA A 115 5.15 9.29 -13.39
N LYS A 116 5.55 10.56 -13.58
CA LYS A 116 5.38 11.30 -14.84
C LYS A 116 6.40 10.94 -15.92
N LYS A 117 7.45 10.19 -15.57
CA LYS A 117 8.62 9.93 -16.40
C LYS A 117 8.51 8.58 -17.09
#